data_AF-A0A7L5SQ53-F1
#
_entry.id   AF-A0A7L5SQ53-F1
#
_cell.length_a   1.000
_cell.length_b   1.000
_cell.length_c   1.000
_cell.angle_alpha   90.00
_cell.angle_beta   90.00
_cell.angle_gamma   90.00
#
_symmetry.space_group_name_H-M   'P 1'
#
loop_
_entity.id
_entity.type
_entity.pdbx_description
1 polymer ?
#
loop_
_entity_poly.entity_id
_entity_poly.type
_entity_poly.pdbx_seq_one_letter_code
_entity_poly.pdbx_strand_id
1 'polypeptide(L)'
;MAAARELCVGKVQNHRLADGQRTNWGDLAVRIARLKCSEGGVNRYDAMGEEALSRSYMIKNFDPEEAHPARDREDLAVRSIKTIGCDRDEVAHAAEAWHRLTMPEILHMRRIKNILTPLQEVLDYLGKGAVRDDLSAWLALIPKLP
;
A
#
# COMPACT_ATOMS: atom_id res chain seq x y z
N MET A 1 2.92 5.34 -18.66
CA MET A 1 1.99 4.74 -17.64
C MET A 1 1.85 5.55 -16.34
N ALA A 2 2.84 6.36 -15.91
CA ALA A 2 2.70 7.22 -14.72
C ALA A 2 1.49 8.19 -14.80
N ALA A 3 1.37 8.92 -15.91
CA ALA A 3 0.27 9.86 -16.14
C ALA A 3 -1.13 9.21 -16.14
N ALA A 4 -1.25 7.94 -16.56
CA ALA A 4 -2.53 7.23 -16.57
C ALA A 4 -3.02 6.93 -15.15
N ARG A 5 -2.11 6.57 -14.23
CA ARG A 5 -2.44 6.32 -12.82
C ARG A 5 -2.79 7.61 -12.09
N GLU A 6 -2.02 8.67 -12.29
CA GLU A 6 -2.32 9.99 -11.72
C GLU A 6 -3.69 10.51 -12.15
N LEU A 7 -4.04 10.32 -13.44
CA LEU A 7 -5.37 10.63 -13.94
C LEU A 7 -6.45 9.82 -13.20
N CYS A 8 -6.26 8.51 -13.03
CA CYS A 8 -7.22 7.67 -12.32
C CYS A 8 -7.40 8.14 -10.87
N VAL A 9 -6.30 8.39 -10.15
CA VAL A 9 -6.34 8.91 -8.76
C VAL A 9 -7.09 10.24 -8.68
N GLY A 10 -6.82 11.16 -9.61
CA GLY A 10 -7.53 12.44 -9.69
C GLY A 10 -9.03 12.27 -9.96
N LYS A 11 -9.44 11.27 -10.73
CA LYS A 11 -10.86 10.96 -10.96
C LYS A 11 -11.52 10.31 -9.74
N VAL A 12 -10.83 9.43 -9.03
CA VAL A 12 -11.33 8.82 -7.78
C VAL A 12 -11.64 9.89 -6.72
N GLN A 13 -10.81 10.93 -6.64
CA GLN A 13 -10.97 12.04 -5.68
C GLN A 13 -11.95 13.12 -6.15
N ASN A 14 -12.49 13.02 -7.37
CA ASN A 14 -13.40 14.03 -7.90
C ASN A 14 -14.83 13.84 -7.36
N HIS A 15 -15.17 14.64 -6.34
CA HIS A 15 -16.50 14.65 -5.71
C HIS A 15 -17.66 15.07 -6.62
N ARG A 16 -17.38 15.53 -7.86
CA ARG A 16 -18.42 15.80 -8.86
C ARG A 16 -18.88 14.54 -9.60
N LEU A 17 -18.16 13.43 -9.47
CA LEU A 17 -18.53 12.15 -10.06
C LEU A 17 -19.36 11.33 -9.07
N ALA A 18 -20.27 10.50 -9.59
CA ALA A 18 -21.00 9.55 -8.77
C ALA A 18 -20.06 8.47 -8.21
N ASP A 19 -20.38 7.89 -7.05
CA ASP A 19 -19.51 6.92 -6.38
C ASP A 19 -19.21 5.68 -7.21
N GLY A 20 -20.18 5.21 -8.01
CA GLY A 20 -19.95 4.12 -8.96
C GLY A 20 -18.89 4.46 -10.03
N GLN A 21 -18.87 5.72 -10.50
CA GLN A 21 -17.84 6.16 -11.46
C GLN A 21 -16.47 6.27 -10.78
N ARG A 22 -16.42 6.84 -9.57
CA ARG A 22 -15.18 6.96 -8.79
C ARG A 22 -14.61 5.57 -8.47
N THR A 23 -15.47 4.61 -8.17
CA THR A 23 -15.09 3.21 -7.92
C THR A 23 -14.44 2.56 -9.14
N ASN A 24 -15.04 2.74 -10.33
CA ASN A 24 -14.45 2.24 -11.59
C ASN A 24 -13.05 2.81 -11.86
N TRP A 25 -12.83 4.10 -11.57
CA TRP A 25 -11.50 4.71 -11.68
C TRP A 25 -10.51 4.15 -10.64
N GLY A 26 -10.99 3.79 -9.46
CA GLY A 26 -10.21 3.15 -8.41
C GLY A 26 -9.73 1.76 -8.85
N ASP A 27 -10.64 0.96 -9.42
CA ASP A 27 -10.31 -0.34 -9.98
C ASP A 27 -9.27 -0.25 -11.09
N LEU A 28 -9.44 0.74 -11.97
CA LEU A 28 -8.48 0.97 -13.04
C LEU A 28 -7.11 1.37 -12.50
N ALA A 29 -7.04 2.22 -11.46
CA ALA A 29 -5.79 2.59 -10.81
C ALA A 29 -5.06 1.35 -10.23
N VAL A 30 -5.79 0.45 -9.57
CA VAL A 30 -5.24 -0.80 -9.01
C VAL A 30 -4.73 -1.72 -10.12
N ARG A 31 -5.50 -1.87 -11.21
CA ARG A 31 -5.07 -2.68 -12.37
C ARG A 31 -3.80 -2.12 -13.02
N ILE A 32 -3.72 -0.80 -13.20
CA ILE A 32 -2.53 -0.15 -13.76
C ILE A 32 -1.30 -0.36 -12.86
N ALA A 33 -1.46 -0.23 -11.54
CA ALA A 33 -0.36 -0.47 -10.59
C ALA A 33 0.18 -1.91 -10.70
N ARG A 34 -0.72 -2.90 -10.81
CA ARG A 34 -0.35 -4.32 -11.01
C ARG A 34 0.34 -4.55 -12.35
N LEU A 35 -0.20 -3.98 -13.44
CA LEU A 35 0.35 -4.16 -14.78
C LEU A 35 1.77 -3.59 -14.91
N LYS A 36 2.05 -2.42 -14.31
CA LYS A 36 3.39 -1.83 -14.27
C LYS A 36 4.42 -2.79 -13.66
N CYS A 37 4.04 -3.55 -12.63
CA CYS A 37 4.93 -4.53 -12.00
C CYS A 37 5.20 -5.72 -12.93
N SER A 38 4.18 -6.24 -13.63
CA SER A 38 4.34 -7.41 -14.50
C SER A 38 5.15 -7.13 -15.76
N GLU A 39 5.11 -5.90 -16.27
CA GLU A 39 5.87 -5.49 -17.46
C GLU A 39 7.34 -5.12 -17.15
N GLY A 40 7.78 -5.26 -15.90
CA GLY A 40 9.16 -4.98 -15.48
C GLY A 40 9.55 -3.50 -15.50
N GLY A 41 8.59 -2.60 -15.73
CA GLY A 41 8.84 -1.16 -15.88
C GLY A 41 9.04 -0.41 -14.55
N VAL A 42 8.75 -1.04 -13.40
CA VAL A 42 8.83 -0.43 -12.07
C VAL A 42 9.27 -1.49 -11.04
N ASN A 43 10.03 -1.07 -10.01
CA ASN A 43 10.39 -1.93 -8.89
C ASN A 43 9.12 -2.41 -8.14
N ARG A 44 9.07 -3.70 -7.77
CA ARG A 44 7.96 -4.32 -7.02
C ARG A 44 7.49 -3.52 -5.80
N TYR A 45 8.42 -2.87 -5.08
CA TYR A 45 8.07 -2.09 -3.89
C TYR A 45 7.32 -0.81 -4.25
N ASP A 46 7.78 -0.11 -5.30
CA ASP A 46 7.16 1.12 -5.76
C ASP A 46 5.77 0.82 -6.33
N ALA A 47 5.63 -0.28 -7.08
CA ALA A 47 4.32 -0.76 -7.56
C ALA A 47 3.37 -1.12 -6.41
N MET A 48 3.85 -1.82 -5.38
CA MET A 48 3.04 -2.14 -4.20
C MET A 48 2.69 -0.91 -3.38
N GLY A 49 3.59 0.08 -3.26
CA GLY A 49 3.27 1.35 -2.61
C GLY A 49 2.17 2.11 -3.35
N GLU A 50 2.21 2.13 -4.69
CA GLU A 50 1.15 2.71 -5.51
C GLU A 50 -0.19 1.97 -5.34
N GLU A 51 -0.18 0.62 -5.34
CA GLU A 51 -1.37 -0.20 -5.13
C GLU A 51 -1.93 -0.03 -3.72
N ALA A 52 -1.08 -0.05 -2.68
CA ALA A 52 -1.47 0.15 -1.29
C ALA A 52 -2.16 1.51 -1.09
N LEU A 53 -1.60 2.58 -1.67
CA LEU A 53 -2.21 3.91 -1.61
C LEU A 53 -3.59 3.94 -2.27
N SER A 54 -3.73 3.38 -3.47
CA SER A 54 -5.01 3.35 -4.19
C SER A 54 -6.07 2.52 -3.47
N ARG A 55 -5.71 1.30 -3.02
CA ARG A 55 -6.67 0.42 -2.32
C ARG A 55 -7.05 0.93 -0.94
N SER A 56 -6.12 1.50 -0.18
CA SER A 56 -6.43 2.09 1.14
C SER A 56 -7.41 3.25 1.02
N TYR A 57 -7.24 4.10 0.00
CA TYR A 57 -8.24 5.13 -0.32
C TYR A 57 -9.59 4.52 -0.66
N MET A 58 -9.61 3.47 -1.48
CA MET A 58 -10.85 2.81 -1.89
C MET A 58 -11.60 2.20 -0.70
N ILE A 59 -10.90 1.51 0.19
CA ILE A 59 -11.45 0.93 1.43
C ILE A 59 -12.02 2.01 2.33
N LYS A 60 -11.27 3.10 2.54
CA LYS A 60 -11.68 4.21 3.41
C LYS A 60 -12.93 4.94 2.93
N ASN A 61 -13.11 5.08 1.60
CA ASN A 61 -14.12 5.97 1.03
C ASN A 61 -15.32 5.25 0.39
N PHE A 62 -15.24 3.95 0.11
CA PHE A 62 -16.29 3.19 -0.60
C PHE A 62 -16.59 1.84 0.06
N ASP A 63 -16.29 1.74 1.35
CA ASP A 63 -16.42 0.56 2.22
C ASP A 63 -15.59 -0.67 1.78
N PRO A 64 -15.06 -1.46 2.73
CA PRO A 64 -14.38 -2.71 2.41
C PRO A 64 -15.35 -3.75 1.83
N GLU A 65 -14.86 -4.53 0.86
CA GLU A 65 -15.61 -5.64 0.26
C GLU A 65 -14.64 -6.78 -0.05
N GLU A 66 -14.80 -7.92 0.63
CA GLU A 66 -13.85 -9.05 0.62
C GLU A 66 -13.68 -9.69 -0.75
N ALA A 67 -14.73 -9.73 -1.58
CA ALA A 67 -14.62 -10.27 -2.95
C ALA A 67 -14.10 -9.26 -3.96
N HIS A 68 -13.91 -7.99 -3.57
CA HIS A 68 -13.62 -6.91 -4.50
C HIS A 68 -12.10 -6.65 -4.58
N PRO A 69 -11.46 -6.83 -5.75
CA PRO A 69 -10.00 -6.78 -5.86
C PRO A 69 -9.31 -5.49 -5.41
N ALA A 70 -10.05 -4.37 -5.40
CA ALA A 70 -9.56 -3.07 -4.92
C ALA A 70 -9.97 -2.71 -3.48
N ARG A 71 -10.92 -3.47 -2.89
CA ARG A 71 -11.52 -3.16 -1.57
C ARG A 71 -11.42 -4.32 -0.57
N ASP A 72 -10.80 -5.43 -0.97
CA ASP A 72 -10.40 -6.49 -0.04
C ASP A 72 -9.24 -5.99 0.84
N ARG A 73 -9.54 -5.83 2.13
CA ARG A 73 -8.63 -5.36 3.19
C ARG A 73 -7.61 -6.41 3.60
N GLU A 74 -8.01 -7.68 3.66
CA GLU A 74 -7.13 -8.76 4.14
C GLU A 74 -6.12 -9.11 3.05
N ASP A 75 -6.56 -9.24 1.80
CA ASP A 75 -5.66 -9.44 0.66
C ASP A 75 -4.66 -8.28 0.56
N LEU A 76 -5.10 -7.03 0.77
CA LEU A 76 -4.19 -5.90 0.74
C LEU A 76 -3.10 -6.02 1.81
N ALA A 77 -3.47 -6.29 3.06
CA ALA A 77 -2.53 -6.43 4.16
C ALA A 77 -1.53 -7.58 3.89
N VAL A 78 -2.04 -8.77 3.57
CA VAL A 78 -1.22 -9.96 3.30
C VAL A 78 -0.27 -9.73 2.13
N ARG A 79 -0.73 -9.17 1.02
CA ARG A 79 0.12 -8.93 -0.15
C ARG A 79 1.17 -7.86 0.10
N SER A 80 0.86 -6.85 0.90
CA SER A 80 1.80 -5.78 1.25
C SER A 80 2.94 -6.33 2.10
N ILE A 81 2.62 -7.09 3.15
CA ILE A 81 3.61 -7.74 4.03
C ILE A 81 4.45 -8.76 3.25
N LYS A 82 3.81 -9.59 2.41
CA LYS A 82 4.51 -10.53 1.54
C LYS A 82 5.47 -9.83 0.55
N THR A 83 5.12 -8.65 0.07
CA THR A 83 5.99 -7.89 -0.86
C THR A 83 7.21 -7.30 -0.15
N ILE A 84 7.04 -6.88 1.11
CA ILE A 84 8.17 -6.46 1.96
C ILE A 84 9.17 -7.61 2.05
N GLY A 85 8.70 -8.82 2.39
CA GLY A 85 9.44 -10.06 2.19
C GLY A 85 10.76 -10.20 2.97
N CYS A 86 11.07 -9.26 3.86
CA CYS A 86 12.12 -9.33 4.85
C CYS A 86 11.52 -9.56 6.24
N ASP A 87 12.35 -10.00 7.18
CA ASP A 87 11.94 -10.20 8.55
C ASP A 87 11.68 -8.85 9.24
N ARG A 88 10.62 -8.79 10.05
CA ARG A 88 10.22 -7.57 10.74
C ARG A 88 11.28 -7.09 11.72
N ASP A 89 11.92 -8.01 12.44
CA ASP A 89 12.90 -7.67 13.47
C ASP A 89 14.22 -7.19 12.85
N GLU A 90 14.60 -7.72 11.68
CA GLU A 90 15.69 -7.17 10.86
C GLU A 90 15.43 -5.72 10.44
N VAL A 91 14.21 -5.43 9.94
CA VAL A 91 13.79 -4.07 9.56
C VAL A 91 13.78 -3.15 10.78
N ALA A 92 13.28 -3.63 11.92
CA ALA A 92 13.26 -2.87 13.16
C ALA A 92 14.68 -2.50 13.62
N HIS A 93 15.62 -3.45 13.59
CA HIS A 93 17.01 -3.23 13.95
C HIS A 93 17.69 -2.21 13.03
N ALA A 94 17.49 -2.35 11.71
CA ALA A 94 18.02 -1.39 10.74
C ALA A 94 17.44 0.02 10.93
N ALA A 95 16.15 0.12 11.29
CA ALA A 95 15.48 1.40 11.54
C ALA A 95 16.06 2.17 12.74
N GLU A 96 16.50 1.48 13.80
CA GLU A 96 17.10 2.12 14.99
C GLU A 96 18.41 2.84 14.68
N ALA A 97 19.17 2.34 13.70
CA ALA A 97 20.45 2.91 13.29
C ALA A 97 20.42 3.47 11.86
N TRP A 98 19.26 3.94 11.38
CA TRP A 98 19.07 4.30 9.97
C TRP A 98 20.09 5.33 9.45
N HIS A 99 20.55 6.24 10.32
CA HIS A 99 21.55 7.26 9.99
C HIS A 99 22.94 6.69 9.64
N ARG A 100 23.19 5.42 9.96
CA ARG A 100 24.44 4.69 9.65
C ARG A 100 24.33 3.85 8.39
N LEU A 101 23.13 3.73 7.83
CA LEU A 101 22.89 2.94 6.63
C LEU A 101 23.42 3.67 5.39
N THR A 102 23.75 2.90 4.38
CA THR A 102 24.06 3.39 3.03
C THR A 102 22.81 3.97 2.37
N MET A 103 23.00 4.82 1.35
CA MET A 103 21.87 5.40 0.61
C MET A 103 20.91 4.34 0.01
N PRO A 104 21.39 3.24 -0.61
CA PRO A 104 20.50 2.18 -1.10
C PRO A 104 19.63 1.55 -0.01
N GLU A 105 20.19 1.34 1.18
CA GLU A 105 19.45 0.80 2.34
C GLU A 105 18.41 1.79 2.83
N ILE A 106 18.74 3.08 2.96
CA ILE A 106 17.78 4.13 3.31
C ILE A 106 16.61 4.17 2.31
N LEU A 107 16.90 4.09 1.01
CA LEU A 107 15.87 4.05 -0.03
C LEU A 107 14.99 2.79 0.08
N HIS A 108 15.57 1.64 0.43
CA HIS A 108 14.81 0.43 0.70
C HIS A 108 13.88 0.60 1.91
N MET A 109 14.35 1.18 3.02
CA MET A 109 13.53 1.46 4.19
C MET A 109 12.38 2.45 3.88
N ARG A 110 12.65 3.47 3.05
CA ARG A 110 11.62 4.40 2.56
C ARG A 110 10.55 3.71 1.73
N ARG A 111 10.94 2.76 0.88
CA ARG A 111 10.00 1.95 0.10
C ARG A 111 9.09 1.11 1.01
N ILE A 112 9.64 0.50 2.06
CA ILE A 112 8.84 -0.20 3.07
C ILE A 112 7.85 0.78 3.73
N LYS A 113 8.33 1.94 4.17
CA LYS A 113 7.47 2.98 4.76
C LYS A 113 6.35 3.45 3.83
N ASN A 114 6.64 3.59 2.53
CA ASN A 114 5.66 3.98 1.52
C ASN A 114 4.59 2.90 1.31
N ILE A 115 4.91 1.62 1.49
CA ILE A 115 3.92 0.53 1.49
C ILE A 115 3.08 0.57 2.77
N LEU A 116 3.71 0.76 3.94
CA LEU A 116 3.04 0.67 5.24
C LEU A 116 2.14 1.87 5.54
N THR A 117 2.55 3.09 5.17
CA THR A 117 1.85 4.32 5.56
C THR A 117 0.37 4.33 5.15
N PRO A 118 -0.01 3.98 3.90
CA PRO A 118 -1.42 3.92 3.52
C PRO A 118 -2.23 2.88 4.31
N LEU A 119 -1.59 1.79 4.77
CA LEU A 119 -2.28 0.70 5.47
C LEU A 119 -2.70 1.07 6.88
N GLN A 120 -2.23 2.20 7.44
CA GLN A 120 -2.76 2.74 8.70
C GLN A 120 -4.28 2.93 8.63
N GLU A 121 -4.79 3.38 7.48
CA GLU A 121 -6.22 3.59 7.23
C GLU A 121 -7.00 2.27 7.11
N VAL A 122 -6.30 1.16 6.86
CA VAL A 122 -6.92 -0.16 6.62
C VAL A 122 -7.07 -0.95 7.93
N LEU A 123 -6.21 -0.66 8.92
CA LEU A 123 -6.15 -1.41 10.18
C LEU A 123 -7.50 -1.47 10.89
N ASP A 124 -8.26 -0.37 10.88
CA ASP A 124 -9.56 -0.28 11.56
C ASP A 124 -10.65 -1.11 10.88
N TYR A 125 -10.49 -1.42 9.59
CA TYR A 125 -11.43 -2.24 8.84
C TYR A 125 -11.16 -3.73 9.00
N LEU A 126 -9.98 -4.13 9.48
CA LEU A 126 -9.63 -5.53 9.71
C LEU A 126 -10.32 -6.09 10.95
N GLY A 127 -10.88 -7.30 10.81
CA GLY A 127 -11.38 -8.07 11.95
C GLY A 127 -10.25 -8.43 12.94
N LYS A 128 -10.62 -8.88 14.15
CA LYS A 128 -9.64 -9.42 15.10
C LYS A 128 -9.01 -10.68 14.51
N GLY A 129 -7.70 -10.84 14.63
CA GLY A 129 -6.99 -12.04 14.18
C GLY A 129 -5.56 -11.77 13.71
N ALA A 130 -4.90 -12.83 13.25
CA ALA A 130 -3.47 -12.82 12.93
C ALA A 130 -3.07 -11.75 11.90
N VAL A 131 -3.89 -11.50 10.87
CA VAL A 131 -3.60 -10.48 9.85
C VAL A 131 -3.58 -9.07 10.45
N ARG A 132 -4.53 -8.77 11.35
CA ARG A 132 -4.58 -7.48 12.05
C ARG A 132 -3.40 -7.31 12.98
N ASP A 133 -3.05 -8.36 13.73
CA ASP A 133 -1.95 -8.33 14.70
C ASP A 133 -0.60 -8.16 13.99
N ASP A 134 -0.39 -8.90 12.90
CA ASP A 134 0.81 -8.80 12.06
C ASP A 134 0.93 -7.40 11.42
N LEU A 135 -0.15 -6.91 10.80
CA LEU A 135 -0.15 -5.55 10.24
C LEU A 135 0.12 -4.50 11.32
N SER A 136 -0.52 -4.61 12.49
CA SER A 136 -0.32 -3.67 13.59
C SER A 136 1.15 -3.63 14.05
N ALA A 137 1.79 -4.79 14.15
CA ALA A 137 3.21 -4.91 14.46
C ALA A 137 4.10 -4.20 13.41
N TRP A 138 3.81 -4.39 12.12
CA TRP A 138 4.53 -3.69 11.06
C TRP A 138 4.31 -2.17 11.09
N LEU A 139 3.07 -1.72 11.29
CA LEU A 139 2.73 -0.29 11.35
C LEU A 139 3.42 0.43 12.51
N ALA A 140 3.71 -0.26 13.61
CA ALA A 140 4.45 0.29 14.74
C ALA A 140 5.90 0.69 14.39
N LEU A 141 6.44 0.21 13.26
CA LEU A 141 7.77 0.60 12.78
C LEU A 141 7.79 1.96 12.07
N ILE A 142 6.66 2.43 11.53
CA ILE A 142 6.59 3.66 10.71
C ILE A 142 7.32 4.87 11.33
N PRO A 143 7.16 5.17 12.65
CA PRO A 143 7.83 6.32 13.25
C PRO A 143 9.36 6.21 13.27
N LYS A 144 9.91 4.99 13.20
CA LYS A 144 11.35 4.70 13.20
C LYS A 144 11.95 4.66 11.80
N LEU A 145 11.12 4.50 10.77
CA LEU A 145 11.56 4.43 9.38
C LEU A 145 11.94 5.83 8.85
N PRO A 146 12.98 5.95 8.00
CA PRO A 146 13.47 7.21 7.44
C PRO A 146 12.57 7.85 6.38
#